data_AF-A0A5B7X0Q8-F1
#
_entry.id   AF-A0A5B7X0Q8-F1
#
_cell.length_a   1.000
_cell.length_b   1.000
_cell.length_c   1.000
_cell.angle_alpha   90.00
_cell.angle_beta   90.00
_cell.angle_gamma   90.00
#
_symmetry.space_group_name_H-M   'P 1'
#
loop_
_entity.id
_entity.type
_entity.pdbx_description
1 polymer ?
#
loop_
_entity_poly.entity_id
_entity_poly.type
_entity_poly.pdbx_seq_one_letter_code
_entity_poly.pdbx_strand_id
1 'polypeptide(L)'
;MIKVTNELLEIQYTDLLQLIVLEHPGDVKVLLDQKGNAHSFSKIEAPKRAISDRFSTSLPELLQQDGKSFLFDSSVETANGSRSITLEFAKPSEAKQAKLFLTAKNSYWLDYTFGKFNEQFGVYYNTFQKKQLKTAGEESTQWSKDQNIPLSVYLRTGGEWKLVEQIPTIGPLAFRDLVVPIDLGNFKEEKVVLKLETGFIFWEIDRAGMDFSENIQMTEVVLEPSFAIDEKGEDVTELLRKADQQYLIQPEVGNEVIVSFKYKPENHTGSATAFLKNRGYYTYIRDYKGLPQFAELQKFKESGRFSRFSEEQYRKFLEEDMFDFALTYAN
;
A
#
# COMPACT_ATOMS: atom_id res chain seq x y z
N MET A 1 -7.76 19.40 -14.21
CA MET A 1 -6.32 19.63 -13.99
C MET A 1 -5.92 18.85 -12.75
N ILE A 2 -4.68 18.35 -12.71
CA ILE A 2 -4.10 17.62 -11.59
C ILE A 2 -2.77 18.27 -11.27
N LYS A 3 -2.45 18.43 -9.98
CA LYS A 3 -1.17 18.95 -9.53
C LYS A 3 -0.34 17.82 -8.95
N VAL A 4 0.91 17.70 -9.37
CA VAL A 4 1.88 16.72 -8.83
C VAL A 4 3.00 17.50 -8.19
N THR A 5 3.28 17.24 -6.91
CA THR A 5 4.27 17.99 -6.12
C THR A 5 5.27 17.04 -5.48
N ASN A 6 6.52 17.49 -5.43
CA ASN A 6 7.53 16.88 -4.57
C ASN A 6 7.44 17.52 -3.17
N GLU A 7 6.88 16.81 -2.20
CA GLU A 7 6.70 17.30 -0.82
C GLU A 7 7.75 16.75 0.16
N LEU A 8 8.67 15.91 -0.32
CA LEU A 8 9.62 15.19 0.52
C LEU A 8 11.06 15.54 0.14
N LEU A 9 11.99 15.33 1.09
CA LEU A 9 13.41 15.53 0.85
C LEU A 9 13.99 14.38 0.00
N GLU A 10 13.67 14.43 -1.29
CA GLU A 10 13.99 13.45 -2.32
C GLU A 10 14.04 14.10 -3.71
N ILE A 11 14.59 13.40 -4.69
CA ILE A 11 14.50 13.78 -6.11
C ILE A 11 13.49 12.84 -6.77
N GLN A 12 12.44 13.39 -7.38
CA GLN A 12 11.44 12.62 -8.11
C GLN A 12 11.71 12.66 -9.61
N TYR A 13 11.55 11.50 -10.26
CA TYR A 13 11.70 11.31 -11.70
C TYR A 13 10.41 10.71 -12.24
N THR A 14 9.66 11.46 -13.04
CA THR A 14 8.38 11.03 -13.63
C THR A 14 8.47 11.08 -15.14
N ASP A 15 8.16 9.98 -15.83
CA ASP A 15 8.16 9.93 -17.31
C ASP A 15 6.78 9.58 -17.91
N LEU A 16 5.80 9.26 -17.06
CA LEU A 16 4.45 8.98 -17.52
C LEU A 16 3.42 9.50 -16.53
N LEU A 17 2.44 10.23 -17.04
CA LEU A 17 1.18 10.53 -16.36
C LEU A 17 0.02 10.31 -17.33
N GLN A 18 -0.94 9.48 -16.94
CA GLN A 18 -2.18 9.24 -17.68
C GLN A 18 -3.35 9.33 -16.69
N LEU A 19 -4.50 9.79 -17.16
CA LEU A 19 -5.73 9.71 -16.40
C LEU A 19 -6.62 8.63 -17.00
N ILE A 20 -6.85 7.56 -16.25
CA ILE A 20 -7.81 6.51 -16.62
C ILE A 20 -9.16 6.93 -16.06
N VAL A 21 -10.14 7.15 -16.93
CA VAL A 21 -11.51 7.49 -16.54
C VAL A 21 -12.39 6.29 -16.81
N LEU A 22 -13.05 5.79 -15.77
CA LEU A 22 -14.03 4.71 -15.86
C LEU A 22 -15.42 5.28 -15.67
N GLU A 23 -16.24 5.11 -16.69
CA GLU A 23 -17.64 5.52 -16.75
C GLU A 23 -18.53 4.35 -16.29
N HIS A 24 -19.42 4.62 -15.33
CA HIS A 24 -20.25 3.61 -14.67
C HIS A 24 -21.59 4.16 -14.12
N PRO A 25 -22.59 3.32 -13.85
CA PRO A 25 -23.80 3.70 -13.09
C PRO A 25 -23.47 4.36 -11.75
N GLY A 26 -24.30 5.32 -11.32
CA GLY A 26 -24.00 6.12 -10.12
C GLY A 26 -24.11 5.38 -8.78
N ASP A 27 -24.67 4.18 -8.76
CA ASP A 27 -24.89 3.34 -7.58
C ASP A 27 -23.81 2.28 -7.38
N VAL A 28 -22.79 2.22 -8.26
CA VAL A 28 -21.66 1.31 -8.12
C VAL A 28 -20.38 2.05 -7.76
N LYS A 29 -19.53 1.40 -6.97
CA LYS A 29 -18.16 1.83 -6.73
C LYS A 29 -17.22 1.11 -7.68
N VAL A 30 -16.19 1.78 -8.16
CA VAL A 30 -15.20 1.20 -9.08
C VAL A 30 -13.81 1.36 -8.50
N LEU A 31 -12.99 0.32 -8.59
CA LEU A 31 -11.57 0.32 -8.22
C LEU A 31 -10.75 -0.38 -9.31
N LEU A 32 -9.46 -0.07 -9.38
CA LEU A 32 -8.49 -0.82 -10.17
C LEU A 32 -7.74 -1.80 -9.26
N ASP A 33 -7.54 -3.03 -9.74
CA ASP A 33 -6.63 -3.97 -9.08
C ASP A 33 -5.16 -3.61 -9.36
N GLN A 34 -4.23 -4.35 -8.75
CA GLN A 34 -2.79 -4.11 -8.91
C GLN A 34 -2.28 -4.27 -10.36
N LYS A 35 -3.05 -4.95 -11.21
CA LYS A 35 -2.72 -5.15 -12.63
C LYS A 35 -3.38 -4.09 -13.51
N GLY A 36 -4.15 -3.18 -12.92
CA GLY A 36 -4.89 -2.12 -13.62
C GLY A 36 -6.24 -2.57 -14.18
N ASN A 37 -6.75 -3.74 -13.82
CA ASN A 37 -8.09 -4.15 -14.27
C ASN A 37 -9.16 -3.49 -13.41
N ALA A 38 -10.24 -3.04 -14.06
CA ALA A 38 -11.38 -2.44 -13.39
C ALA A 38 -12.29 -3.48 -12.72
N HIS A 39 -12.71 -3.17 -11.50
CA HIS A 39 -13.65 -3.97 -10.71
C HIS A 39 -14.76 -3.09 -10.16
N SER A 40 -16.02 -3.52 -10.36
CA SER A 40 -17.19 -2.83 -9.84
C SER A 40 -17.71 -3.50 -8.57
N PHE A 41 -18.21 -2.69 -7.65
CA PHE A 41 -18.80 -3.10 -6.40
C PHE A 41 -20.24 -2.60 -6.32
N SER A 42 -21.20 -3.52 -6.34
CA SER A 42 -22.63 -3.25 -6.19
C SER A 42 -23.09 -3.42 -4.73
N LYS A 43 -22.42 -4.28 -3.96
CA LYS A 43 -22.77 -4.55 -2.56
C LYS A 43 -21.57 -5.08 -1.77
N ILE A 44 -20.93 -4.19 -1.01
CA ILE A 44 -19.82 -4.54 -0.12
C ILE A 44 -20.37 -5.00 1.23
N GLU A 45 -20.25 -6.29 1.53
CA GLU A 45 -20.67 -6.88 2.80
C GLU A 45 -19.50 -6.94 3.79
N ALA A 46 -19.73 -6.50 5.03
CA ALA A 46 -18.75 -6.61 6.11
C ALA A 46 -18.49 -8.09 6.49
N PRO A 47 -17.30 -8.43 7.01
CA PRO A 47 -17.05 -9.77 7.52
C PRO A 47 -18.00 -10.09 8.67
N LYS A 48 -18.41 -11.36 8.77
CA LYS A 48 -19.17 -11.86 9.92
C LYS A 48 -18.29 -11.94 11.16
N ARG A 49 -17.00 -12.21 10.98
CA ARG A 49 -16.00 -12.26 12.04
C ARG A 49 -14.65 -11.74 11.54
N ALA A 50 -13.96 -11.00 12.40
CA ALA A 50 -12.58 -10.56 12.21
C ALA A 50 -11.77 -10.95 13.45
N ILE A 51 -10.88 -11.95 13.35
CA ILE A 51 -10.20 -12.57 14.48
C ILE A 51 -8.70 -12.37 14.31
N SER A 52 -8.10 -11.59 15.21
CA SER A 52 -6.63 -11.41 15.23
C SER A 52 -5.95 -12.61 15.89
N ASP A 53 -4.64 -12.73 15.70
CA ASP A 53 -3.81 -13.69 16.44
C ASP A 53 -3.81 -13.43 17.98
N ARG A 54 -4.07 -12.19 18.41
CA ARG A 54 -4.12 -11.79 19.82
C ARG A 54 -5.44 -12.14 20.51
N PHE A 55 -6.55 -12.05 19.80
CA PHE A 55 -7.89 -12.13 20.39
C PHE A 55 -8.72 -13.24 19.74
N SER A 56 -9.37 -14.06 20.56
CA SER A 56 -10.33 -15.07 20.09
C SER A 56 -11.72 -14.49 19.76
N THR A 57 -11.95 -13.22 20.12
CA THR A 57 -13.20 -12.49 19.87
C THR A 57 -13.13 -11.71 18.57
N SER A 58 -14.28 -11.56 17.91
CA SER A 58 -14.36 -10.74 16.71
C SER A 58 -14.13 -9.27 17.03
N LEU A 59 -13.25 -8.64 16.25
CA LEU A 59 -12.91 -7.22 16.33
C LEU A 59 -13.94 -6.37 15.57
N PRO A 60 -14.55 -5.35 16.20
CA PRO A 60 -15.47 -4.44 15.53
C PRO A 60 -14.80 -3.47 14.55
N GLU A 61 -13.49 -3.20 14.73
CA GLU A 61 -12.69 -2.21 13.98
C GLU A 61 -12.76 -2.41 12.46
N LEU A 62 -12.90 -3.66 11.99
CA LEU A 62 -12.92 -3.95 10.55
C LEU A 62 -14.32 -4.02 9.94
N LEU A 63 -15.36 -3.79 10.75
CA LEU A 63 -16.75 -3.92 10.31
C LEU A 63 -17.27 -2.68 9.58
N GLN A 64 -16.71 -1.50 9.87
CA GLN A 64 -17.17 -0.21 9.36
C GLN A 64 -15.98 0.70 9.09
N GLN A 65 -16.15 1.64 8.17
CA GLN A 65 -15.15 2.68 7.91
C GLN A 65 -15.41 3.83 8.87
N ASP A 66 -14.83 3.77 10.07
CA ASP A 66 -15.06 4.76 11.14
C ASP A 66 -13.77 5.43 11.66
N GLY A 67 -12.63 5.17 11.01
CA GLY A 67 -11.33 5.68 11.38
C GLY A 67 -10.64 4.89 12.49
N LYS A 68 -11.26 3.84 13.03
CA LYS A 68 -10.64 2.96 14.05
C LYS A 68 -9.97 1.79 13.36
N SER A 69 -8.73 2.00 12.97
CA SER A 69 -7.99 0.99 12.23
C SER A 69 -7.47 -0.15 13.10
N PHE A 70 -7.52 -1.37 12.55
CA PHE A 70 -6.76 -2.49 13.06
C PHE A 70 -5.27 -2.28 12.77
N LEU A 71 -4.48 -2.36 13.84
CA LEU A 71 -3.02 -2.33 13.78
C LEU A 71 -2.50 -3.75 13.94
N PHE A 72 -1.52 -4.11 13.11
CA PHE A 72 -0.82 -5.39 13.19
C PHE A 72 0.22 -5.37 14.33
N ASP A 73 -0.22 -5.10 15.56
CA ASP A 73 0.60 -4.75 16.73
C ASP A 73 0.68 -5.85 17.82
N SER A 74 0.14 -7.03 17.52
CA SER A 74 0.06 -8.12 18.47
C SER A 74 1.42 -8.49 19.06
N SER A 75 1.45 -8.89 20.33
CA SER A 75 2.68 -9.34 20.99
C SER A 75 2.97 -10.83 20.76
N VAL A 76 2.14 -11.52 19.98
CA VAL A 76 2.31 -12.95 19.70
C VAL A 76 3.50 -13.13 18.75
N GLU A 77 4.55 -13.78 19.25
CA GLU A 77 5.73 -14.08 18.45
C GLU A 77 5.42 -15.15 17.39
N THR A 78 5.84 -14.87 16.16
CA THR A 78 5.77 -15.81 15.04
C THR A 78 7.17 -16.05 14.49
N ALA A 79 7.42 -17.22 13.91
CA ALA A 79 8.76 -17.61 13.43
C ALA A 79 9.33 -16.63 12.39
N ASN A 80 8.48 -16.05 11.54
CA ASN A 80 8.85 -15.07 10.52
C ASN A 80 8.56 -13.62 10.95
N GLY A 81 8.15 -13.39 12.21
CA GLY A 81 7.80 -12.06 12.71
C GLY A 81 6.56 -11.43 12.07
N SER A 82 5.74 -12.18 11.34
CA SER A 82 4.47 -11.68 10.81
C SER A 82 3.40 -11.51 11.90
N ARG A 83 2.35 -10.78 11.56
CA ARG A 83 1.11 -10.57 12.30
C ARG A 83 -0.06 -10.75 11.36
N SER A 84 -1.17 -11.24 11.88
CA SER A 84 -2.30 -11.57 11.01
C SER A 84 -3.67 -11.35 11.62
N ILE A 85 -4.64 -11.20 10.72
CA ILE A 85 -6.06 -11.21 11.03
C ILE A 85 -6.80 -12.11 10.05
N THR A 86 -7.72 -12.91 10.58
CA THR A 86 -8.60 -13.78 9.81
C THR A 86 -9.98 -13.15 9.67
N LEU A 87 -10.49 -13.09 8.44
CA LEU A 87 -11.78 -12.54 8.10
C LEU A 87 -12.69 -13.66 7.58
N GLU A 88 -13.89 -13.80 8.15
CA GLU A 88 -14.88 -14.77 7.70
C GLU A 88 -16.07 -14.07 7.04
N PHE A 89 -16.41 -14.48 5.82
CA PHE A 89 -17.57 -13.99 5.07
C PHE A 89 -18.51 -15.14 4.73
N ALA A 90 -19.80 -14.86 4.69
CA ALA A 90 -20.79 -15.81 4.16
C ALA A 90 -20.67 -15.84 2.63
N LYS A 91 -20.56 -17.02 2.02
CA LYS A 91 -20.52 -17.17 0.56
C LYS A 91 -21.95 -17.39 0.04
N PRO A 92 -22.47 -16.56 -0.88
CA PRO A 92 -23.70 -16.89 -1.61
C PRO A 92 -23.51 -18.19 -2.42
N SER A 93 -24.51 -19.08 -2.43
CA SER A 93 -24.40 -20.44 -2.97
C SER A 93 -23.93 -20.51 -4.43
N GLU A 94 -24.23 -19.50 -5.24
CA GLU A 94 -23.91 -19.45 -6.67
C GLU A 94 -22.66 -18.61 -6.99
N ALA A 95 -22.04 -17.99 -5.98
CA ALA A 95 -20.91 -17.09 -6.21
C ALA A 95 -19.67 -17.85 -6.71
N LYS A 96 -19.24 -17.56 -7.94
CA LYS A 96 -18.02 -18.09 -8.56
C LYS A 96 -16.85 -17.12 -8.51
N GLN A 97 -17.10 -15.88 -8.11
CA GLN A 97 -16.10 -14.85 -7.94
C GLN A 97 -16.44 -14.01 -6.71
N ALA A 98 -15.43 -13.40 -6.13
CA ALA A 98 -15.60 -12.38 -5.12
C ALA A 98 -14.52 -11.31 -5.28
N LYS A 99 -14.74 -10.15 -4.68
CA LYS A 99 -13.78 -9.05 -4.60
C LYS A 99 -13.62 -8.66 -3.15
N LEU A 100 -12.44 -8.88 -2.59
CA LEU A 100 -12.10 -8.32 -1.28
C LEU A 100 -11.89 -6.81 -1.45
N PHE A 101 -12.61 -6.04 -0.65
CA PHE A 101 -12.49 -4.60 -0.51
C PHE A 101 -11.74 -4.29 0.79
N LEU A 102 -10.71 -3.45 0.72
CA LEU A 102 -9.99 -2.95 1.89
C LEU A 102 -9.91 -1.44 1.85
N THR A 103 -10.15 -0.76 2.96
CA THR A 103 -9.70 0.62 3.17
C THR A 103 -8.46 0.56 4.04
N ALA A 104 -7.30 0.88 3.48
CA ALA A 104 -6.01 0.64 4.11
C ALA A 104 -4.96 1.71 3.78
N LYS A 105 -3.92 1.80 4.60
CA LYS A 105 -2.69 2.53 4.32
C LYS A 105 -1.51 1.83 4.96
N ASN A 106 -0.30 2.22 4.59
CA ASN A 106 0.85 1.89 5.43
C ASN A 106 0.83 2.74 6.71
N SER A 107 1.41 2.21 7.78
CA SER A 107 1.56 3.00 9.00
C SER A 107 2.69 4.01 8.85
N TYR A 108 2.63 5.10 9.60
CA TYR A 108 3.81 5.97 9.78
C TYR A 108 4.95 5.25 10.49
N TRP A 109 4.63 4.20 11.27
CA TRP A 109 5.61 3.36 11.96
C TRP A 109 6.53 2.60 10.99
N LEU A 110 6.00 2.14 9.85
CA LEU A 110 6.79 1.50 8.80
C LEU A 110 7.87 2.47 8.27
N ASP A 111 7.48 3.69 7.95
CA ASP A 111 8.40 4.73 7.45
C ASP A 111 9.45 5.11 8.48
N TYR A 112 9.05 5.27 9.75
CA TYR A 112 9.97 5.49 10.86
C TYR A 112 10.98 4.34 10.98
N THR A 113 10.51 3.10 10.94
CA THR A 113 11.36 1.89 11.05
C THR A 113 12.33 1.79 9.88
N PHE A 114 11.89 2.11 8.66
CA PHE A 114 12.77 2.22 7.49
C PHE A 114 13.83 3.31 7.67
N GLY A 115 13.46 4.44 8.27
CA GLY A 115 14.41 5.49 8.67
C GLY A 115 15.49 4.96 9.62
N LYS A 116 15.10 4.25 10.67
CA LYS A 116 16.02 3.64 11.65
C LYS A 116 16.89 2.53 11.06
N PHE A 117 16.35 1.76 10.12
CA PHE A 117 17.16 0.82 9.34
C PHE A 117 18.19 1.54 8.48
N ASN A 118 17.78 2.59 7.76
CA ASN A 118 18.69 3.37 6.91
C ASN A 118 19.76 4.14 7.69
N GLU A 119 19.44 4.59 8.91
CA GLU A 119 20.38 5.26 9.83
C GLU A 119 21.57 4.37 10.18
N GLN A 120 21.40 3.04 10.25
CA GLN A 120 22.48 2.08 10.56
C GLN A 120 23.59 2.05 9.50
N PHE A 121 23.35 2.54 8.29
CA PHE A 121 24.39 2.67 7.28
C PHE A 121 25.34 3.85 7.56
N GLY A 122 24.96 4.81 8.41
CA GLY A 122 25.76 5.99 8.71
C GLY A 122 26.30 6.68 7.44
N VAL A 123 27.58 7.05 7.47
CA VAL A 123 28.26 7.69 6.33
C VAL A 123 28.30 6.83 5.05
N TYR A 124 28.02 5.53 5.13
CA TYR A 124 28.00 4.62 3.97
C TYR A 124 26.67 4.65 3.20
N TYR A 125 25.61 5.27 3.74
CA TYR A 125 24.26 5.27 3.14
C TYR A 125 24.25 5.69 1.66
N ASN A 126 24.92 6.79 1.30
CA ASN A 126 24.94 7.28 -0.08
C ASN A 126 25.63 6.29 -1.04
N THR A 127 26.61 5.53 -0.56
CA THR A 127 27.22 4.45 -1.34
C THR A 127 26.27 3.26 -1.49
N PHE A 128 25.56 2.90 -0.42
CA PHE A 128 24.54 1.86 -0.44
C PHE A 128 23.40 2.20 -1.41
N GLN A 129 22.82 3.41 -1.34
CA GLN A 129 21.75 3.84 -2.23
C GLN A 129 22.15 3.79 -3.70
N LYS A 130 23.36 4.28 -4.05
CA LYS A 130 23.90 4.20 -5.42
C LYS A 130 24.06 2.75 -5.92
N LYS A 131 24.35 1.80 -5.02
CA LYS A 131 24.37 0.38 -5.36
C LYS A 131 22.95 -0.16 -5.56
N GLN A 132 22.01 0.22 -4.70
CA GLN A 132 20.63 -0.22 -4.77
C GLN A 132 19.94 0.19 -6.08
N LEU A 133 20.26 1.38 -6.63
CA LEU A 133 19.78 1.81 -7.95
C LEU A 133 20.21 0.90 -9.11
N LYS A 134 21.22 0.04 -8.90
CA LYS A 134 21.71 -0.93 -9.89
C LYS A 134 21.23 -2.36 -9.60
N THR A 135 20.62 -2.59 -8.45
CA THR A 135 20.07 -3.88 -8.05
C THR A 135 18.83 -4.17 -8.89
N ALA A 136 18.67 -5.42 -9.33
CA ALA A 136 17.49 -5.82 -10.08
C ALA A 136 16.22 -5.63 -9.22
N GLY A 137 15.15 -5.10 -9.81
CA GLY A 137 13.90 -4.85 -9.09
C GLY A 137 13.31 -6.10 -8.43
N GLU A 138 13.53 -7.28 -9.03
CA GLU A 138 13.12 -8.58 -8.49
C GLU A 138 13.79 -8.91 -7.15
N GLU A 139 15.09 -8.60 -7.00
CA GLU A 139 15.82 -8.85 -5.75
C GLU A 139 15.29 -7.94 -4.63
N SER A 140 15.07 -6.65 -4.94
CA SER A 140 14.45 -5.72 -3.98
C SER A 140 13.03 -6.13 -3.61
N THR A 141 12.27 -6.65 -4.57
CA THR A 141 10.90 -7.14 -4.36
C THR A 141 10.90 -8.39 -3.48
N GLN A 142 11.81 -9.32 -3.73
CA GLN A 142 11.93 -10.55 -2.95
C GLN A 142 12.35 -10.23 -1.51
N TRP A 143 13.34 -9.36 -1.30
CA TRP A 143 13.71 -8.92 0.04
C TRP A 143 12.51 -8.32 0.78
N SER A 144 11.73 -7.45 0.13
CA SER A 144 10.52 -6.86 0.72
C SER A 144 9.50 -7.91 1.17
N LYS A 145 9.27 -8.94 0.33
CA LYS A 145 8.40 -10.08 0.64
C LYS A 145 8.93 -10.89 1.81
N ASP A 146 10.22 -11.22 1.83
CA ASP A 146 10.87 -11.99 2.89
C ASP A 146 10.81 -11.26 4.24
N GLN A 147 10.68 -9.93 4.22
CA GLN A 147 10.51 -9.09 5.40
C GLN A 147 9.05 -8.88 5.84
N ASN A 148 8.08 -9.47 5.13
CA ASN A 148 6.63 -9.28 5.34
C ASN A 148 6.15 -7.83 5.18
N ILE A 149 6.85 -6.99 4.41
CA ILE A 149 6.45 -5.58 4.19
C ILE A 149 5.12 -5.48 3.41
N PRO A 150 4.89 -6.22 2.31
CA PRO A 150 3.60 -6.25 1.64
C PRO A 150 2.48 -6.82 2.53
N LEU A 151 1.25 -6.41 2.27
CA LEU A 151 0.07 -7.05 2.86
C LEU A 151 -0.29 -8.29 2.04
N SER A 152 -0.05 -9.46 2.60
CA SER A 152 -0.36 -10.74 1.95
C SER A 152 -1.79 -11.16 2.24
N VAL A 153 -2.52 -11.56 1.20
CA VAL A 153 -3.90 -12.04 1.26
C VAL A 153 -3.91 -13.53 0.95
N TYR A 154 -4.36 -14.34 1.90
CA TYR A 154 -4.51 -15.79 1.73
C TYR A 154 -5.98 -16.18 1.76
N LEU A 155 -6.37 -17.13 0.91
CA LEU A 155 -7.67 -17.80 0.95
C LEU A 155 -7.51 -19.18 1.60
N ARG A 156 -8.41 -19.53 2.51
CA ARG A 156 -8.47 -20.88 3.08
C ARG A 156 -9.25 -21.80 2.14
N THR A 157 -8.62 -22.87 1.64
CA THR A 157 -9.26 -23.89 0.79
C THR A 157 -8.79 -25.27 1.19
N GLY A 158 -9.73 -26.21 1.41
CA GLY A 158 -9.40 -27.57 1.82
C GLY A 158 -8.64 -27.65 3.15
N GLY A 159 -8.80 -26.65 4.02
CA GLY A 159 -8.07 -26.52 5.29
C GLY A 159 -6.72 -25.82 5.19
N GLU A 160 -6.20 -25.57 3.99
CA GLU A 160 -4.89 -24.96 3.75
C GLU A 160 -5.00 -23.48 3.37
N TRP A 161 -3.94 -22.70 3.64
CA TRP A 161 -3.84 -21.31 3.21
C TRP A 161 -3.16 -21.23 1.84
N LYS A 162 -3.86 -20.63 0.87
CA LYS A 162 -3.34 -20.36 -0.46
C LYS A 162 -3.15 -18.87 -0.66
N LEU A 163 -1.96 -18.44 -1.05
CA LEU A 163 -1.68 -17.04 -1.36
C LEU A 163 -2.50 -16.62 -2.58
N VAL A 164 -3.28 -15.54 -2.44
CA VAL A 164 -4.07 -14.93 -3.51
C VAL A 164 -3.31 -13.74 -4.10
N GLU A 165 -2.83 -12.86 -3.23
CA GLU A 165 -2.22 -11.60 -3.64
C GLU A 165 -1.24 -11.08 -2.58
N GLN A 166 -0.26 -10.30 -3.01
CA GLN A 166 0.60 -9.50 -2.12
C GLN A 166 0.51 -8.03 -2.51
N ILE A 167 -0.03 -7.19 -1.64
CA ILE A 167 -0.22 -5.77 -1.90
C ILE A 167 1.05 -5.00 -1.49
N PRO A 168 1.74 -4.32 -2.42
CA PRO A 168 2.91 -3.53 -2.11
C PRO A 168 2.52 -2.31 -1.27
N THR A 169 3.51 -1.61 -0.71
CA THR A 169 3.27 -0.39 0.04
C THR A 169 2.61 0.68 -0.85
N ILE A 170 1.62 1.37 -0.28
CA ILE A 170 0.80 2.42 -0.90
C ILE A 170 0.99 3.80 -0.23
N GLY A 171 1.87 3.87 0.76
CA GLY A 171 2.22 5.08 1.50
C GLY A 171 1.31 5.34 2.72
N PRO A 172 1.74 6.21 3.65
CA PRO A 172 1.04 6.42 4.92
C PRO A 172 0.12 7.66 4.97
N LEU A 173 0.16 8.52 3.95
CA LEU A 173 -0.47 9.85 4.02
C LEU A 173 -2.00 9.78 4.09
N ALA A 174 -2.62 8.86 3.36
CA ALA A 174 -4.06 8.73 3.30
C ALA A 174 -4.47 7.28 3.10
N PHE A 175 -5.62 6.92 3.68
CA PHE A 175 -6.28 5.65 3.37
C PHE A 175 -6.64 5.59 1.89
N ARG A 176 -6.45 4.41 1.30
CA ARG A 176 -6.89 4.09 -0.05
C ARG A 176 -7.81 2.89 -0.01
N ASP A 177 -8.76 2.89 -0.92
CA ASP A 177 -9.59 1.73 -1.17
C ASP A 177 -8.90 0.81 -2.18
N LEU A 178 -8.82 -0.46 -1.83
CA LEU A 178 -8.10 -1.50 -2.56
C LEU A 178 -9.07 -2.63 -2.91
N VAL A 179 -8.81 -3.26 -4.05
CA VAL A 179 -9.52 -4.47 -4.49
C VAL A 179 -8.54 -5.63 -4.68
N VAL A 180 -8.92 -6.80 -4.18
CA VAL A 180 -8.27 -8.06 -4.50
C VAL A 180 -9.34 -9.01 -5.06
N PRO A 181 -9.31 -9.34 -6.37
CA PRO A 181 -10.22 -10.33 -6.94
C PRO A 181 -9.88 -11.72 -6.42
N ILE A 182 -10.90 -12.51 -6.13
CA ILE A 182 -10.81 -13.86 -5.58
C ILE A 182 -11.60 -14.81 -6.48
N ASP A 183 -10.91 -15.77 -7.07
CA ASP A 183 -11.53 -16.85 -7.84
C ASP A 183 -12.17 -17.87 -6.89
N LEU A 184 -13.48 -18.07 -7.02
CA LEU A 184 -14.27 -19.04 -6.26
C LEU A 184 -14.86 -20.14 -7.14
N GLY A 185 -14.43 -20.28 -8.40
CA GLY A 185 -15.03 -21.18 -9.39
C GLY A 185 -15.01 -22.66 -8.97
N ASN A 186 -13.95 -23.08 -8.26
CA ASN A 186 -13.81 -24.43 -7.71
C ASN A 186 -13.95 -24.48 -6.17
N PHE A 187 -14.43 -23.40 -5.56
CA PHE A 187 -14.52 -23.24 -4.11
C PHE A 187 -15.80 -23.89 -3.57
N LYS A 188 -15.64 -24.90 -2.71
CA LYS A 188 -16.75 -25.76 -2.26
C LYS A 188 -17.29 -25.40 -0.88
N GLU A 189 -16.54 -24.58 -0.14
CA GLU A 189 -16.88 -24.19 1.22
C GLU A 189 -17.98 -23.12 1.24
N GLU A 190 -18.87 -23.19 2.24
CA GLU A 190 -19.99 -22.24 2.42
C GLU A 190 -19.53 -20.85 2.92
N LYS A 191 -18.27 -20.75 3.37
CA LYS A 191 -17.68 -19.54 3.91
C LYS A 191 -16.38 -19.25 3.20
N VAL A 192 -16.19 -17.99 2.82
CA VAL A 192 -14.89 -17.51 2.39
C VAL A 192 -14.14 -17.04 3.63
N VAL A 193 -12.99 -17.64 3.89
CA VAL A 193 -12.12 -17.30 5.02
C VAL A 193 -10.80 -16.79 4.47
N LEU A 194 -10.49 -15.53 4.76
CA LEU A 194 -9.28 -14.86 4.31
C LEU A 194 -8.35 -14.61 5.49
N LYS A 195 -7.04 -14.72 5.28
CA LYS A 195 -6.02 -14.23 6.21
C LYS A 195 -5.29 -13.07 5.57
N LEU A 196 -5.28 -11.93 6.27
CA LEU A 196 -4.40 -10.81 5.97
C LEU A 196 -3.16 -10.94 6.85
N GLU A 197 -1.98 -10.86 6.27
CA GLU A 197 -0.71 -11.07 6.97
C GLU A 197 0.36 -10.08 6.50
N THR A 198 1.06 -9.45 7.45
CA THR A 198 2.15 -8.50 7.20
C THR A 198 3.08 -8.46 8.41
N GLY A 199 4.09 -7.59 8.42
CA GLY A 199 4.98 -7.39 9.57
C GLY A 199 4.39 -6.47 10.64
N PHE A 200 5.15 -6.31 11.72
CA PHE A 200 4.74 -5.61 12.93
C PHE A 200 4.47 -4.12 12.66
N ILE A 201 3.19 -3.73 12.77
CA ILE A 201 2.67 -2.37 12.54
C ILE A 201 3.10 -1.83 11.18
N PHE A 202 3.04 -2.63 10.11
CA PHE A 202 3.36 -2.13 8.75
C PHE A 202 2.17 -1.56 8.00
N TRP A 203 0.96 -1.97 8.38
CA TRP A 203 -0.30 -1.58 7.77
C TRP A 203 -1.32 -1.18 8.82
N GLU A 204 -2.24 -0.32 8.40
CA GLU A 204 -3.44 0.04 9.13
C GLU A 204 -4.64 -0.29 8.23
N ILE A 205 -5.58 -1.09 8.73
CA ILE A 205 -6.80 -1.45 7.99
C ILE A 205 -7.99 -0.83 8.71
N ASP A 206 -8.67 0.10 8.05
CA ASP A 206 -9.87 0.76 8.59
C ASP A 206 -11.13 -0.04 8.28
N ARG A 207 -11.17 -0.71 7.13
CA ARG A 207 -12.35 -1.51 6.76
C ARG A 207 -11.94 -2.70 5.92
N ALA A 208 -12.62 -3.84 6.16
CA ALA A 208 -12.66 -4.94 5.22
C ALA A 208 -14.11 -5.20 4.78
N GLY A 209 -14.27 -5.64 3.54
CA GLY A 209 -15.55 -6.04 3.01
C GLY A 209 -15.39 -6.99 1.84
N MET A 210 -16.46 -7.64 1.43
CA MET A 210 -16.45 -8.49 0.25
C MET A 210 -17.70 -8.28 -0.59
N ASP A 211 -17.51 -8.25 -1.89
CA ASP A 211 -18.60 -8.21 -2.86
C ASP A 211 -18.55 -9.47 -3.74
N PHE A 212 -19.72 -10.08 -3.93
CA PHE A 212 -19.92 -11.29 -4.71
C PHE A 212 -20.65 -11.02 -6.04
N SER A 213 -21.00 -9.77 -6.33
CA SER A 213 -21.60 -9.37 -7.60
C SER A 213 -20.62 -9.57 -8.74
N GLU A 214 -21.14 -9.81 -9.94
CA GLU A 214 -20.32 -9.78 -11.14
C GLU A 214 -19.84 -8.35 -11.44
N ASN A 215 -18.74 -8.25 -12.19
CA ASN A 215 -18.33 -6.96 -12.72
C ASN A 215 -19.34 -6.51 -13.78
N ILE A 216 -19.79 -5.26 -13.67
CA ILE A 216 -20.60 -4.65 -14.72
C ILE A 216 -19.70 -4.23 -15.87
N GLN A 217 -20.30 -4.03 -17.05
CA GLN A 217 -19.61 -3.39 -18.15
C GLN A 217 -19.40 -1.90 -17.83
N MET A 218 -18.18 -1.42 -18.08
CA MET A 218 -17.77 -0.02 -17.92
C MET A 218 -17.11 0.45 -19.21
N THR A 219 -17.16 1.75 -19.45
CA THR A 219 -16.39 2.37 -20.55
C THR A 219 -15.11 2.94 -19.97
N GLU A 220 -13.97 2.50 -20.49
CA GLU A 220 -12.66 3.01 -20.12
C GLU A 220 -12.17 4.02 -21.15
N VAL A 221 -11.78 5.19 -20.65
CA VAL A 221 -11.15 6.26 -21.44
C VAL A 221 -9.80 6.58 -20.83
N VAL A 222 -8.73 6.30 -21.55
CA VAL A 222 -7.36 6.67 -21.15
C VAL A 222 -7.01 8.02 -21.77
N LEU A 223 -6.72 9.00 -20.92
CA LEU A 223 -6.37 10.36 -21.32
C LEU A 223 -4.88 10.60 -21.13
N GLU A 224 -4.23 11.01 -22.21
CA GLU A 224 -2.88 11.56 -22.15
C GLU A 224 -2.90 13.02 -21.69
N PRO A 225 -1.76 13.53 -21.15
CA PRO A 225 -1.60 14.94 -20.86
C PRO A 225 -1.87 15.76 -22.13
N SER A 226 -2.80 16.70 -22.04
CA SER A 226 -3.04 17.67 -23.12
C SER A 226 -2.07 18.84 -23.04
N PHE A 227 -1.65 19.18 -21.82
CA PHE A 227 -0.71 20.25 -21.51
C PHE A 227 -0.18 20.06 -20.08
N ALA A 228 1.07 20.40 -19.79
CA ALA A 228 1.66 20.37 -18.46
C ALA A 228 2.65 21.54 -18.28
N ILE A 229 2.51 22.29 -17.19
CA ILE A 229 3.37 23.43 -16.86
C ILE A 229 4.03 23.20 -15.50
N ASP A 230 5.35 23.36 -15.45
CA ASP A 230 6.12 23.27 -14.21
C ASP A 230 6.06 24.56 -13.37
N GLU A 231 6.72 24.57 -12.21
CA GLU A 231 6.74 25.73 -11.31
C GLU A 231 7.41 26.99 -11.91
N LYS A 232 8.16 26.84 -13.02
CA LYS A 232 8.86 27.93 -13.71
C LYS A 232 8.06 28.50 -14.88
N GLY A 233 6.92 27.88 -15.20
CA GLY A 233 6.09 28.27 -16.34
C GLY A 233 6.48 27.58 -17.66
N GLU A 234 7.37 26.58 -17.61
CA GLU A 234 7.84 25.86 -18.79
C GLU A 234 6.90 24.73 -19.18
N ASP A 235 6.72 24.52 -20.48
CA ASP A 235 5.93 23.38 -21.00
C ASP A 235 6.75 22.10 -20.92
N VAL A 236 6.31 21.19 -20.05
CA VAL A 236 6.94 19.88 -19.79
C VAL A 236 6.06 18.72 -20.27
N THR A 237 5.07 18.99 -21.13
CA THR A 237 4.05 18.01 -21.55
C THR A 237 4.67 16.73 -22.12
N GLU A 238 5.67 16.85 -23.00
CA GLU A 238 6.27 15.70 -23.68
C GLU A 238 6.98 14.75 -22.72
N LEU A 239 7.57 15.25 -21.63
CA LEU A 239 8.23 14.44 -20.59
C LEU A 239 7.27 13.54 -19.81
N LEU A 240 5.95 13.76 -19.93
CA LEU A 240 4.93 13.04 -19.17
C LEU A 240 4.04 12.15 -20.06
N ARG A 241 4.21 12.18 -21.38
CA ARG A 241 3.33 11.44 -22.31
C ARG A 241 3.67 9.96 -22.40
N LYS A 242 4.95 9.60 -22.29
CA LYS A 242 5.42 8.29 -22.71
C LYS A 242 6.49 7.73 -21.81
N ALA A 243 6.34 6.43 -21.64
CA ALA A 243 7.21 5.58 -20.87
C ALA A 243 8.60 5.35 -21.55
N ASP A 244 9.37 6.42 -21.82
CA ASP A 244 10.58 6.42 -22.65
C ASP A 244 11.90 6.72 -21.91
N GLN A 245 11.86 6.86 -20.58
CA GLN A 245 13.01 7.19 -19.72
C GLN A 245 13.51 8.64 -19.89
N GLN A 246 12.74 9.53 -20.51
CA GLN A 246 12.94 10.98 -20.45
C GLN A 246 12.07 11.55 -19.33
N TYR A 247 12.72 11.90 -18.22
CA TYR A 247 12.01 12.25 -16.99
C TYR A 247 11.80 13.75 -16.85
N LEU A 248 10.60 14.14 -16.40
CA LEU A 248 10.44 15.32 -15.57
C LEU A 248 11.16 15.07 -14.24
N ILE A 249 12.11 15.95 -13.90
CA ILE A 249 12.90 15.86 -12.67
C ILE A 249 12.45 16.98 -11.73
N GLN A 250 12.00 16.61 -10.52
CA GLN A 250 11.59 17.52 -9.46
C GLN A 250 12.57 17.36 -8.27
N PRO A 251 13.73 18.04 -8.29
CA PRO A 251 14.80 17.82 -7.30
C PRO A 251 14.61 18.47 -5.94
N GLU A 252 13.73 19.47 -5.82
CA GLU A 252 13.56 20.26 -4.61
C GLU A 252 12.16 20.10 -4.03
N VAL A 253 12.09 20.21 -2.70
CA VAL A 253 10.81 20.27 -1.98
C VAL A 253 10.02 21.49 -2.49
N GLY A 254 8.78 21.25 -2.89
CA GLY A 254 7.88 22.25 -3.46
C GLY A 254 7.93 22.37 -4.98
N ASN A 255 8.83 21.67 -5.70
CA ASN A 255 8.73 21.59 -7.16
C ASN A 255 7.39 20.97 -7.55
N GLU A 256 6.77 21.48 -8.60
CA GLU A 256 5.41 21.13 -8.95
C GLU A 256 5.15 21.17 -10.46
N VAL A 257 4.19 20.36 -10.91
CA VAL A 257 3.67 20.43 -12.27
C VAL A 257 2.14 20.39 -12.26
N ILE A 258 1.52 21.28 -13.03
CA ILE A 258 0.07 21.31 -13.25
C ILE A 258 -0.22 20.66 -14.60
N VAL A 259 -0.91 19.52 -14.58
CA VAL A 259 -1.23 18.71 -15.76
C VAL A 259 -2.71 18.83 -16.12
N SER A 260 -2.98 19.14 -17.38
CA SER A 260 -4.33 19.25 -17.94
C SER A 260 -4.66 18.03 -18.79
N PHE A 261 -5.83 17.43 -18.56
CA PHE A 261 -6.38 16.34 -19.36
C PHE A 261 -7.66 16.82 -20.04
N LYS A 262 -7.84 16.49 -21.32
CA LYS A 262 -9.07 16.81 -22.07
C LYS A 262 -10.01 15.60 -22.04
N TYR A 263 -11.05 15.70 -21.21
CA TYR A 263 -12.11 14.69 -21.15
C TYR A 263 -13.37 15.21 -21.85
N LYS A 264 -13.97 14.38 -22.69
CA LYS A 264 -15.28 14.64 -23.31
C LYS A 264 -16.16 13.44 -23.02
N PRO A 265 -17.11 13.52 -22.08
CA PRO A 265 -18.04 12.43 -21.83
C PRO A 265 -18.93 12.26 -23.07
N GLU A 266 -18.89 11.08 -23.70
CA GLU A 266 -19.81 10.77 -24.79
C GLU A 266 -21.05 10.08 -24.22
N ASN A 267 -22.20 10.76 -24.23
CA ASN A 267 -23.52 10.19 -23.92
C ASN A 267 -23.68 9.49 -22.55
N HIS A 268 -22.80 9.77 -21.59
CA HIS A 268 -22.86 9.14 -20.27
C HIS A 268 -23.88 9.81 -19.33
N THR A 269 -24.80 9.02 -18.76
CA THR A 269 -25.82 9.49 -17.79
C THR A 269 -25.57 9.08 -16.34
N GLY A 270 -24.50 8.31 -16.07
CA GLY A 270 -24.09 7.90 -14.72
C GLY A 270 -22.94 8.73 -14.11
N SER A 271 -22.12 8.09 -13.26
CA SER A 271 -20.89 8.65 -12.67
C SER A 271 -19.61 8.26 -13.42
N ALA A 272 -18.53 9.02 -13.19
CA ALA A 272 -17.19 8.67 -13.67
C ALA A 272 -16.19 8.68 -12.51
N THR A 273 -15.36 7.66 -12.43
CA THR A 273 -14.25 7.56 -11.47
C THR A 273 -12.93 7.69 -12.21
N ALA A 274 -12.05 8.57 -11.76
CA ALA A 274 -10.76 8.83 -12.39
C ALA A 274 -9.60 8.29 -11.55
N PHE A 275 -8.65 7.62 -12.19
CA PHE A 275 -7.44 7.06 -11.60
C PHE A 275 -6.22 7.69 -12.28
N LEU A 276 -5.33 8.27 -11.49
CA LEU A 276 -4.05 8.75 -11.99
C LEU A 276 -3.09 7.55 -12.11
N LYS A 277 -2.69 7.24 -13.33
CA LYS A 277 -1.63 6.28 -13.62
C LYS A 277 -0.33 7.05 -13.81
N ASN A 278 0.66 6.78 -12.98
CA ASN A 278 1.98 7.38 -13.09
C ASN A 278 3.08 6.32 -13.23
N ARG A 279 4.23 6.73 -13.79
CA ARG A 279 5.46 5.95 -13.76
C ARG A 279 6.64 6.84 -13.43
N GLY A 280 7.52 6.32 -12.61
CA GLY A 280 8.68 7.05 -12.14
C GLY A 280 9.43 6.31 -11.04
N TYR A 281 10.43 6.97 -10.48
CA TYR A 281 11.11 6.55 -9.27
C TYR A 281 11.58 7.81 -8.51
N TYR A 282 11.97 7.62 -7.26
CA TYR A 282 12.52 8.71 -6.46
C TYR A 282 13.80 8.26 -5.75
N THR A 283 14.60 9.23 -5.34
CA THR A 283 15.82 8.98 -4.56
C THR A 283 15.82 9.84 -3.31
N TYR A 284 15.89 9.20 -2.14
CA TYR A 284 15.94 9.93 -0.87
C TYR A 284 17.24 10.71 -0.73
N ILE A 285 17.14 11.97 -0.30
CA ILE A 285 18.32 12.73 0.11
C ILE A 285 18.45 12.60 1.63
N ARG A 286 19.50 11.90 2.09
CA ARG A 286 19.80 11.73 3.52
C ARG A 286 21.30 11.91 3.77
N ASP A 287 21.62 12.50 4.92
CA ASP A 287 23.00 12.75 5.36
C ASP A 287 23.23 12.14 6.76
N TYR A 288 23.13 10.81 6.83
CA TYR A 288 23.35 10.08 8.08
C TYR A 288 24.80 10.21 8.55
N LYS A 289 24.97 10.36 9.86
CA LYS A 289 26.28 10.45 10.53
C LYS A 289 26.64 9.12 11.19
N GLY A 290 27.87 9.03 11.69
CA GLY A 290 28.35 7.85 12.41
C GLY A 290 28.88 6.73 11.51
N LEU A 291 29.49 5.73 12.14
CA LEU A 291 30.06 4.58 11.46
C LEU A 291 28.97 3.56 11.08
N PRO A 292 29.08 2.89 9.92
CA PRO A 292 28.15 1.86 9.51
C PRO A 292 28.15 0.65 10.46
N GLN A 293 26.96 0.19 10.86
CA GLN A 293 26.76 -0.98 11.71
C GLN A 293 26.68 -2.26 10.85
N PHE A 294 27.75 -2.61 10.14
CA PHE A 294 27.71 -3.70 9.16
C PHE A 294 27.25 -5.06 9.73
N ALA A 295 27.65 -5.39 10.97
CA ALA A 295 27.23 -6.63 11.63
C ALA A 295 25.71 -6.70 11.82
N GLU A 296 25.08 -5.59 12.22
CA GLU A 296 23.61 -5.52 12.33
C GLU A 296 22.94 -5.52 10.97
N LEU A 297 23.47 -4.76 10.01
CA LEU A 297 22.95 -4.70 8.64
C LEU A 297 22.94 -6.07 7.95
N GLN A 298 23.92 -6.95 8.21
CA GLN A 298 23.92 -8.31 7.64
C GLN A 298 22.74 -9.15 8.09
N LYS A 299 22.20 -8.92 9.31
CA LYS A 299 21.06 -9.69 9.82
C LYS A 299 19.80 -9.46 9.00
N PHE A 300 19.66 -8.32 8.33
CA PHE A 300 18.49 -8.00 7.48
C PHE A 300 18.40 -8.87 6.22
N LYS A 301 19.36 -9.76 5.98
CA LYS A 301 19.25 -10.83 4.98
C LYS A 301 18.37 -12.00 5.45
N GLU A 302 18.17 -12.14 6.76
CA GLU A 302 17.29 -13.15 7.32
C GLU A 302 15.82 -12.76 7.13
N SER A 303 14.97 -13.72 6.75
CA SER A 303 13.54 -13.49 6.60
C SER A 303 12.91 -13.01 7.91
N GLY A 304 12.05 -12.00 7.81
CA GLY A 304 11.33 -11.40 8.93
C GLY A 304 12.18 -10.55 9.87
N ARG A 305 13.49 -10.38 9.63
CA ARG A 305 14.36 -9.58 10.50
C ARG A 305 13.87 -8.14 10.66
N PHE A 306 13.43 -7.51 9.57
CA PHE A 306 12.94 -6.14 9.55
C PHE A 306 11.63 -6.00 10.35
N SER A 307 10.75 -7.01 10.30
CA SER A 307 9.56 -7.05 11.16
C SER A 307 9.92 -7.17 12.65
N ARG A 308 10.85 -8.06 13.01
CA ARG A 308 11.37 -8.14 14.39
C ARG A 308 12.04 -6.84 14.83
N PHE A 309 12.79 -6.20 13.93
CA PHE A 309 13.40 -4.91 14.17
C PHE A 309 12.36 -3.81 14.43
N SER A 310 11.25 -3.80 13.67
CA SER A 310 10.10 -2.92 13.91
C SER A 310 9.57 -3.06 15.33
N GLU A 311 9.37 -4.29 15.78
CA GLU A 311 8.91 -4.59 17.14
C GLU A 311 9.95 -4.18 18.20
N GLU A 312 11.24 -4.42 17.97
CA GLU A 312 12.33 -3.96 18.84
C GLU A 312 12.34 -2.43 18.98
N GLN A 313 12.17 -1.69 17.88
CA GLN A 313 12.09 -0.23 17.90
C GLN A 313 10.86 0.25 18.67
N TYR A 314 9.74 -0.48 18.56
CA TYR A 314 8.49 -0.11 19.22
C TYR A 314 8.60 -0.26 20.73
N ARG A 315 9.21 -1.35 21.20
CA ARG A 315 9.48 -1.55 22.63
C ARG A 315 10.39 -0.47 23.20
N LYS A 316 11.46 -0.09 22.47
CA LYS A 316 12.36 1.01 22.87
C LYS A 316 11.62 2.35 22.96
N PHE A 317 10.81 2.66 21.95
CA PHE A 317 10.01 3.88 21.93
C PHE A 317 9.08 3.97 23.15
N LEU A 318 8.39 2.88 23.51
CA LEU A 318 7.55 2.83 24.70
C LEU A 318 8.34 2.99 26.01
N GLU A 319 9.54 2.41 26.10
CA GLU A 319 10.41 2.55 27.28
C GLU A 319 10.90 4.00 27.46
N GLU A 320 11.29 4.67 26.37
CA GLU A 320 11.71 6.08 26.38
C GLU A 320 10.55 7.01 26.75
N ASP A 321 9.37 6.85 26.14
CA ASP A 321 8.18 7.64 26.46
C ASP A 321 7.76 7.47 27.94
N MET A 322 7.79 6.25 28.46
CA MET A 322 7.49 6.00 29.88
C MET A 322 8.52 6.62 30.82
N PHE A 323 9.80 6.64 30.43
CA PHE A 323 10.86 7.27 31.21
C PHE A 323 10.69 8.80 31.26
N ASP A 324 10.39 9.43 30.12
CA ASP A 324 10.11 10.87 30.04
C ASP A 324 8.83 11.25 30.81
N PHE A 325 7.79 10.42 30.75
CA PHE A 325 6.61 10.58 31.59
C PHE A 325 6.99 10.49 33.08
N ALA A 326 7.75 9.47 33.50
CA ALA A 326 8.17 9.32 34.89
C ALA A 326 8.99 10.53 35.39
N LEU A 327 9.87 11.11 34.56
CA LEU A 327 10.65 12.30 34.91
C LEU A 327 9.80 13.58 34.98
N THR A 328 8.75 13.68 34.17
CA THR A 328 7.85 14.86 34.15
C THR A 328 6.95 14.91 35.39
N TYR A 329 6.60 13.76 35.97
CA TYR A 329 5.70 13.67 37.14
C TYR A 329 6.41 13.31 38.46
N ALA A 330 7.74 13.14 38.44
CA ALA A 330 8.55 12.92 39.64
C ALA A 330 9.20 14.19 40.21
N ASN A 331 8.90 15.38 39.67
CA ASN A 331 9.36 16.68 40.16
C ASN A 331 8.23 17.54 40.71
#